data_AF-A0A946V9H9-F1
#
_entry.id   AF-A0A946V9H9-F1
#
_cell.length_a   1.000
_cell.length_b   1.000
_cell.length_c   1.000
_cell.angle_alpha   90.00
_cell.angle_beta   90.00
_cell.angle_gamma   90.00
#
_symmetry.space_group_name_H-M   'P 1'
#
loop_
_entity.id
_entity.type
_entity.pdbx_description
1 polymer ?
#
loop_
_entity_poly.entity_id
_entity_poly.type
_entity_poly.pdbx_seq_one_letter_code
_entity_poly.pdbx_strand_id
1 'polypeptide(L)' 'MSDSNADISERAQQMLRALIERFVVDGQPVGSRTLARDAGLKLSPATIRNV' A
#
# COMPACT_ATOMS: atom_id res chain seq x y z
N MET A 1 28.82 5.71 -9.23
CA MET A 1 27.63 6.06 -8.44
C MET A 1 26.39 5.82 -9.27
N SER A 2 25.60 4.81 -8.94
CA SER A 2 24.17 4.78 -9.28
C SER A 2 23.49 4.02 -8.15
N ASP A 3 23.01 4.75 -7.15
CA ASP A 3 22.16 4.18 -6.10
C ASP A 3 20.85 3.72 -6.74
N SER A 4 20.83 2.47 -7.18
CA SER A 4 19.64 1.81 -7.76
C SER A 4 18.72 1.34 -6.64
N ASN A 5 18.35 2.26 -5.75
CA ASN A 5 17.35 2.04 -4.72
C ASN A 5 16.10 2.84 -5.12
N ALA A 6 14.94 2.19 -5.13
CA ALA A 6 13.61 2.77 -5.32
C ALA A 6 13.03 2.87 -6.74
N ASP A 7 13.03 1.78 -7.51
CA ASP A 7 11.95 1.61 -8.50
C ASP A 7 10.74 0.93 -7.83
N ILE A 8 10.05 1.71 -6.97
CA ILE A 8 8.81 1.26 -6.34
C ILE A 8 7.76 1.15 -7.43
N SER A 9 7.28 -0.07 -7.70
CA SER A 9 6.26 -0.29 -8.72
C SER A 9 5.06 0.63 -8.53
N GLU A 10 4.43 1.11 -9.62
CA GLU A 10 3.24 1.96 -9.57
C GLU A 10 2.15 1.38 -8.64
N ARG A 11 2.02 0.05 -8.61
CA ARG A 11 1.10 -0.65 -7.72
C ARG A 11 1.44 -0.48 -6.25
N ALA A 12 2.72 -0.57 -5.88
CA ALA A 12 3.18 -0.34 -4.52
C ALA A 12 2.99 1.13 -4.11
N GLN A 13 3.18 2.07 -5.04
CA GLN A 13 2.89 3.49 -4.79
C GLN A 13 1.38 3.72 -4.54
N GLN A 14 0.51 3.08 -5.32
CA GLN A 14 -0.94 3.14 -5.12
C GLN A 14 -1.37 2.56 -3.77
N MET A 15 -0.81 1.41 -3.37
CA MET A 15 -1.05 0.83 -2.04
C MET A 15 -0.61 1.77 -0.92
N LEU A 16 0.59 2.33 -1.03
CA LEU A 16 1.13 3.24 -0.04
C LEU A 16 0.27 4.50 0.10
N ARG A 17 -0.18 5.06 -1.01
CA ARG A 17 -1.08 6.22 -1.01
C ARG A 17 -2.38 5.94 -0.27
N ALA A 18 -3.06 4.84 -0.60
CA ALA A 18 -4.30 4.45 0.07
C ALA A 18 -4.10 4.21 1.58
N LEU A 19 -2.98 3.61 1.97
CA LEU A 19 -2.64 3.39 3.38
C LEU A 19 -2.45 4.71 4.12
N ILE A 20 -1.68 5.65 3.54
CA ILE A 20 -1.42 6.95 4.15
C ILE A 20 -2.71 7.75 4.29
N GLU A 21 -3.51 7.85 3.21
CA GLU A 21 -4.79 8.57 3.24
C GLU A 21 -5.70 8.05 4.35
N ARG A 22 -5.82 6.72 4.47
CA ARG A 22 -6.65 6.09 5.50
C ARG A 22 -6.10 6.31 6.91
N PHE A 23 -4.78 6.20 7.09
CA PHE A 23 -4.14 6.45 8.38
C PHE A 23 -4.30 7.90 8.83
N VAL A 24 -4.18 8.86 7.92
CA VAL A 24 -4.32 10.29 8.23
C VAL A 24 -5.77 10.63 8.62
N VAL A 25 -6.76 10.03 7.97
CA VAL A 25 -8.18 10.27 8.26
C VAL A 25 -8.61 9.62 9.58
N ASP A 26 -8.28 8.34 9.78
CA ASP A 26 -8.78 7.57 10.92
C ASP A 26 -7.84 7.63 12.15
N GLY A 27 -6.57 7.99 11.95
CA GLY A 27 -5.54 7.97 13.01
C GLY A 27 -5.21 6.58 13.54
N GLN A 28 -5.67 5.51 12.85
CA GLN A 28 -5.55 4.12 13.29
C GLN A 28 -4.74 3.28 12.29
N PRO A 29 -4.01 2.25 12.76
CA PRO A 29 -3.35 1.30 11.89
C PRO A 29 -4.33 0.62 10.91
N VAL A 30 -3.93 0.52 9.64
CA VAL A 30 -4.77 -0.02 8.57
C VAL A 30 -4.38 -1.48 8.28
N GLY A 31 -5.31 -2.41 8.45
CA GLY A 31 -5.09 -3.83 8.16
C GLY A 31 -5.09 -4.13 6.66
N SER A 32 -4.34 -5.15 6.23
CA SER A 32 -4.20 -5.52 4.80
C SER A 32 -5.52 -5.91 4.11
N ARG A 33 -6.50 -6.46 4.85
CA ARG A 33 -7.85 -6.72 4.33
C ARG A 33 -8.61 -5.44 4.02
N THR A 34 -8.51 -4.44 4.89
CA THR A 34 -9.13 -3.13 4.70
C THR A 34 -8.46 -2.41 3.54
N LEU A 35 -7.12 -2.39 3.53
CA LEU A 35 -6.35 -1.76 2.46
C LEU A 35 -6.62 -2.40 1.08
N ALA A 36 -6.78 -3.72 1.00
CA ALA A 36 -7.13 -4.41 -0.24
C ALA A 36 -8.48 -3.96 -0.82
N ARG A 37 -9.47 -3.69 0.04
CA ARG A 37 -10.79 -3.22 -0.37
C ARG A 37 -10.74 -1.75 -0.79
N ASP A 38 -10.05 -0.93 -0.01
CA ASP A 38 -10.04 0.53 -0.18
C ASP A 38 -9.14 0.99 -1.34
N ALA A 39 -8.02 0.30 -1.58
CA ALA A 39 -7.12 0.65 -2.68
C ALA A 39 -7.71 0.34 -4.07
N GLY A 40 -8.86 -0.36 -4.15
CA GLY A 40 -9.45 -0.80 -5.42
C GLY A 40 -8.57 -1.79 -6.19
N LEU A 41 -7.52 -2.29 -5.56
CA LEU A 41 -6.56 -3.22 -6.14
C LEU A 41 -7.11 -4.64 -5.99
N LYS A 42 -7.10 -5.42 -7.07
CA LYS A 42 -7.47 -6.86 -7.05
C LYS A 42 -6.37 -7.70 -6.41
N LEU A 43 -5.95 -7.33 -5.21
CA LEU A 43 -4.87 -7.96 -4.47
C LEU A 43 -5.41 -8.69 -3.25
N SER A 44 -4.82 -9.85 -2.97
CA SER A 44 -5.13 -10.55 -1.74
C SER A 44 -4.46 -9.84 -0.55
N PRO A 45 -5.02 -9.95 0.66
CA PRO A 45 -4.35 -9.46 1.87
C PRO A 45 -2.97 -10.11 2.10
N ALA A 46 -2.72 -11.31 1.57
CA ALA A 46 -1.40 -11.95 1.60
C ALA A 46 -0.42 -11.25 0.67
N THR A 47 -0.85 -10.88 -0.53
CA THR A 47 -0.02 -10.14 -1.47
C THR A 47 0.43 -8.82 -0.86
N ILE A 48 -0.49 -8.03 -0.29
CA ILE A 48 -0.18 -6.73 0.35
C ILE A 48 0.89 -6.83 1.44
N ARG A 49 0.91 -7.94 2.21
CA ARG A 49 1.92 -8.15 3.27
C ARG A 49 3.31 -8.52 2.74
N ASN A 50 3.36 -9.02 1.50
CA ASN A 50 4.54 -9.62 0.88
C ASN A 50 5.09 -8.79 -0.28
N VAL A 51 4.51 -7.61 -0.55
CA VAL A 51 5.06 -6.66 -1.55
C VAL A 51 6.23 -5.91 -0.94
#